data_AF-A0A1C3EA15-F1
#
_entry.id   AF-A0A1C3EA15-F1
#
_cell.length_a   1.000
_cell.length_b   1.000
_cell.length_c   1.000
_cell.angle_alpha   90.00
_cell.angle_beta   90.00
_cell.angle_gamma   90.00
#
_symmetry.space_group_name_H-M   'P 1'
#
loop_
_entity.id
_entity.type
_entity.pdbx_description
1 polymer ?
#
loop_
_entity_poly.entity_id
_entity_poly.type
_entity_poly.pdbx_seq_one_letter_code
_entity_poly.pdbx_strand_id
1 'polypeptide(L)'
;MAIDLCKESKKSRDLTFTPVCTANTFVTYWLPPAKELGLQMIECLPALVIRQEFKDQFIEELYQLRNWIELYAPADLRESILESIEQLVDIVTSTSLDEYELSTG
;
A
#
# COMPACT_ATOMS: atom_id res chain seq x y z
N MET A 1 0.55 -14.60 7.69
CA MET A 1 1.00 -14.18 6.34
C MET A 1 0.82 -12.67 6.29
N ALA A 2 1.90 -11.95 6.04
CA ALA A 2 1.90 -10.50 5.86
C ALA A 2 1.82 -10.18 4.37
N ILE A 3 1.40 -8.97 4.05
CA ILE A 3 1.58 -8.35 2.73
C ILE A 3 2.75 -7.39 2.89
N ASP A 4 3.80 -7.58 2.10
CA ASP A 4 5.00 -6.75 2.14
C ASP A 4 5.11 -5.93 0.86
N LEU A 5 5.63 -4.71 0.96
CA LEU A 5 6.07 -3.92 -0.18
C LEU A 5 7.53 -4.30 -0.48
N CYS A 6 7.74 -4.86 -1.65
CA CYS A 6 9.05 -5.18 -2.19
C CYS A 6 9.55 -4.03 -3.07
N LYS A 7 10.73 -3.51 -2.73
CA LYS A 7 11.49 -2.56 -3.54
C LYS A 7 12.73 -3.25 -4.09
N GLU A 8 12.78 -3.43 -5.42
CA GLU A 8 13.91 -4.03 -6.11
C GLU A 8 14.72 -2.96 -6.87
N SER A 9 16.04 -2.93 -6.70
CA SER A 9 16.90 -2.12 -7.56
C SER A 9 17.08 -2.78 -8.93
N LYS A 10 16.74 -2.08 -10.02
CA LYS A 10 16.98 -2.61 -11.38
C LYS A 10 18.46 -2.76 -11.71
N LYS A 11 19.34 -2.01 -11.04
CA LYS A 11 20.78 -1.99 -11.30
C LYS A 11 21.52 -3.10 -10.54
N SER A 12 21.27 -3.24 -9.25
CA SER A 12 21.98 -4.21 -8.40
C SER A 12 21.20 -5.48 -8.11
N ARG A 13 19.88 -5.50 -8.39
CA ARG A 13 18.94 -6.56 -7.99
C ARG A 13 18.80 -6.71 -6.46
N ASP A 14 19.18 -5.68 -5.71
CA ASP A 14 18.97 -5.67 -4.25
C ASP A 14 17.49 -5.52 -3.93
N LEU A 15 17.02 -6.31 -2.96
CA LEU A 15 15.64 -6.35 -2.51
C LEU A 15 15.52 -5.77 -1.11
N THR A 16 14.57 -4.86 -0.93
CA THR A 16 14.16 -4.35 0.38
C THR A 16 12.68 -4.66 0.58
N PHE A 17 12.34 -5.27 1.72
CA PHE A 17 10.97 -5.61 2.07
C PHE A 17 10.50 -4.73 3.23
N THR A 18 9.39 -4.04 3.03
CA THR A 18 8.72 -3.26 4.07
C THR A 18 7.36 -3.87 4.38
N PRO A 19 7.09 -4.26 5.63
CA PRO A 19 5.79 -4.80 5.99
C PRO A 19 4.69 -3.74 5.84
N VAL A 20 3.64 -4.07 5.10
CA VAL A 20 2.49 -3.18 4.89
C VAL A 20 1.40 -3.49 5.90
N CYS A 21 0.88 -4.71 5.87
CA CYS A 21 -0.16 -5.11 6.81
C CYS A 21 -0.24 -6.64 6.89
N THR A 22 -0.96 -7.15 7.89
CA THR A 22 -1.27 -8.58 7.91
C THR A 22 -2.38 -8.90 6.90
N ALA A 23 -2.42 -10.13 6.38
CA ALA A 23 -3.52 -10.57 5.52
C ALA A 23 -4.89 -10.41 6.19
N ASN A 24 -4.96 -10.59 7.52
CA ASN A 24 -6.19 -10.37 8.28
C ASN A 24 -6.58 -8.88 8.32
N THR A 25 -5.60 -8.00 8.53
CA THR A 25 -5.80 -6.55 8.50
C THR A 25 -6.29 -6.10 7.13
N PHE A 26 -5.68 -6.62 6.05
CA PHE A 26 -6.10 -6.31 4.68
C PHE A 26 -7.55 -6.71 4.44
N VAL A 27 -7.89 -7.98 4.66
CA VAL A 27 -9.24 -8.51 4.39
C VAL A 27 -10.30 -7.84 5.26
N THR A 28 -9.97 -7.50 6.50
CA THR A 28 -10.94 -6.95 7.47
C THR A 28 -11.12 -5.44 7.33
N TYR A 29 -10.06 -4.69 7.05
CA TYR A 29 -10.06 -3.23 7.17
C TYR A 29 -9.71 -2.48 5.90
N TRP A 30 -8.96 -3.07 4.96
CA TRP A 30 -8.53 -2.38 3.74
C TRP A 30 -9.43 -2.75 2.55
N LEU A 31 -9.71 -4.04 2.39
CA LEU A 31 -10.47 -4.55 1.26
C LEU A 31 -11.94 -4.11 1.24
N PRO A 32 -12.69 -4.07 2.37
CA PRO A 32 -14.07 -3.60 2.35
C PRO A 32 -14.22 -2.14 1.88
N PRO A 33 -13.50 -1.15 2.44
CA PRO A 33 -13.58 0.22 1.95
C PRO A 33 -12.98 0.39 0.56
N ALA A 34 -11.96 -0.38 0.19
CA ALA A 34 -11.44 -0.36 -1.17
C ALA A 34 -12.54 -0.69 -2.20
N LYS A 35 -13.36 -1.72 -1.93
CA LYS A 35 -14.50 -2.07 -2.78
C LYS A 35 -15.62 -1.04 -2.77
N GLU A 36 -15.89 -0.44 -1.61
CA GLU A 36 -16.93 0.59 -1.48
C GLU A 36 -16.57 1.87 -2.23
N LEU A 37 -15.30 2.27 -2.17
CA LEU A 37 -14.77 3.50 -2.78
C LEU A 37 -14.28 3.28 -4.21
N GLY A 38 -14.17 2.03 -4.67
CA GLY A 38 -13.65 1.67 -6.00
C GLY A 38 -12.14 1.84 -6.15
N LEU A 39 -11.37 1.58 -5.09
CA LEU A 39 -9.91 1.68 -5.02
C LEU A 39 -9.25 0.44 -5.65
N GLN A 40 -9.19 0.41 -6.98
CA GLN A 40 -8.78 -0.77 -7.74
C GLN A 40 -7.35 -1.24 -7.42
N MET A 41 -6.42 -0.31 -7.19
CA MET A 41 -5.04 -0.63 -6.87
C MET A 41 -4.92 -1.24 -5.47
N ILE A 42 -5.66 -0.70 -4.49
CA ILE A 42 -5.73 -1.26 -3.14
C ILE A 42 -6.40 -2.64 -3.14
N GLU A 43 -7.44 -2.85 -3.95
CA GLU A 43 -8.06 -4.17 -4.09
C GLU A 43 -7.06 -5.22 -4.60
N CYS A 44 -6.13 -4.81 -5.47
CA CYS A 44 -5.09 -5.66 -6.05
C CYS A 44 -3.81 -5.76 -5.20
N LEU A 45 -3.76 -5.09 -4.04
CA LEU A 45 -2.56 -4.94 -3.22
C LEU A 45 -1.81 -6.25 -2.88
N PRO A 46 -2.41 -7.43 -2.71
CA PRO A 46 -1.63 -8.64 -2.45
C PRO A 46 -0.77 -9.13 -3.63
N ALA A 47 -0.94 -8.57 -4.83
CA ALA A 47 -0.22 -8.97 -6.03
C ALA A 47 0.04 -7.77 -6.97
N LEU A 48 0.07 -6.56 -6.42
CA LEU A 48 0.17 -5.33 -7.20
C LEU A 48 1.63 -5.05 -7.57
N VAL A 49 1.86 -4.76 -8.84
CA VAL A 49 3.11 -4.12 -9.32
C VAL A 49 2.80 -2.67 -9.65
N ILE A 50 3.46 -1.74 -8.96
CA ILE A 50 3.21 -0.30 -9.10
C ILE A 50 4.02 0.20 -10.29
N ARG A 51 3.34 0.40 -11.41
CA ARG A 51 3.93 1.00 -12.62
C ARG A 51 3.92 2.51 -12.54
N GLN A 52 4.81 3.14 -13.29
CA GLN A 52 4.93 4.60 -13.33
C GLN A 52 3.61 5.27 -13.73
N GLU A 53 2.85 4.71 -14.67
CA GLU A 53 1.55 5.27 -15.09
C GLU A 53 0.46 5.21 -14.01
N PHE A 54 0.60 4.33 -13.00
CA PHE A 54 -0.39 4.13 -11.94
C PHE A 54 0.11 4.61 -10.57
N LYS A 55 1.32 5.18 -10.49
CA LYS A 55 1.92 5.62 -9.23
C LYS A 55 1.07 6.69 -8.53
N ASP A 56 0.66 7.72 -9.28
CA ASP A 56 -0.16 8.81 -8.72
C ASP A 56 -1.56 8.33 -8.32
N GLN A 57 -2.16 7.44 -9.13
CA GLN A 57 -3.43 6.80 -8.79
C GLN A 57 -3.30 6.00 -7.48
N PHE A 58 -2.24 5.20 -7.33
CA PHE A 58 -2.05 4.42 -6.11
C PHE A 58 -1.89 5.30 -4.87
N ILE A 59 -1.16 6.40 -4.98
CA ILE A 59 -1.02 7.38 -3.89
C ILE A 59 -2.39 7.99 -3.54
N GLU A 60 -3.18 8.37 -4.55
CA GLU A 60 -4.52 8.92 -4.33
C GLU A 60 -5.43 7.92 -3.62
N GLU A 61 -5.43 6.66 -4.06
CA GLU A 61 -6.21 5.60 -3.41
C GLU A 61 -5.78 5.34 -1.96
N LEU A 62 -4.48 5.43 -1.65
CA LEU A 62 -3.99 5.35 -0.27
C LEU A 62 -4.54 6.49 0.60
N TYR A 63 -4.61 7.72 0.09
CA TYR A 63 -5.20 8.84 0.81
C TYR A 63 -6.73 8.68 1.00
N GLN A 64 -7.43 8.14 0.00
CA GLN A 64 -8.86 7.84 0.13
C GLN A 64 -9.10 6.77 1.21
N LEU A 65 -8.27 5.72 1.22
CA LEU A 65 -8.32 4.69 2.25
C LEU A 65 -8.00 5.26 3.64
N ARG A 66 -6.96 6.10 3.76
CA ARG A 66 -6.57 6.79 5.00
C ARG A 66 -7.75 7.54 5.61
N ASN A 67 -8.43 8.36 4.80
CA ASN A 67 -9.58 9.15 5.24
C ASN A 67 -10.73 8.26 5.72
N TRP A 68 -10.98 7.13 5.05
CA TRP A 68 -12.01 6.18 5.48
C TRP A 68 -11.63 5.53 6.82
N ILE A 69 -10.39 5.09 6.98
CA ILE A 69 -9.88 4.48 8.22
C ILE A 69 -9.97 5.46 9.40
N GLU A 70 -9.64 6.73 9.20
CA GLU A 70 -9.77 7.77 10.23
C GLU A 70 -11.21 7.90 10.76
N LEU A 71 -12.21 7.71 9.90
CA LEU A 71 -13.62 7.86 10.25
C LEU A 71 -14.23 6.60 10.84
N TYR A 72 -13.88 5.42 10.31
CA TYR A 72 -14.62 4.18 10.55
C TYR A 72 -13.83 3.08 11.26
N ALA A 73 -12.50 3.12 11.30
CA ALA A 73 -11.71 2.05 11.91
C ALA A 73 -11.75 2.09 13.46
N PRO A 74 -11.69 0.93 14.13
CA PRO A 74 -11.56 0.85 15.59
C PRO A 74 -10.34 1.59 16.12
N ALA A 75 -10.48 2.30 17.24
CA ALA A 75 -9.43 3.18 17.79
C ALA A 75 -8.14 2.43 18.15
N ASP A 76 -8.25 1.17 18.56
CA ASP A 76 -7.16 0.28 18.95
C ASP A 76 -6.28 -0.19 17.77
N LEU A 77 -6.79 -0.12 16.54
CA LEU A 77 -6.06 -0.53 15.34
C LEU A 77 -5.79 0.62 14.37
N ARG A 78 -6.53 1.73 14.52
CA ARG A 78 -6.47 2.89 13.63
C ARG A 78 -5.06 3.45 13.49
N GLU A 79 -4.37 3.68 14.60
CA GLU A 79 -3.03 4.27 14.60
C GLU A 79 -2.04 3.41 13.79
N SER A 80 -1.98 2.11 14.07
CA SER A 80 -1.10 1.18 13.36
C SER A 80 -1.43 1.09 11.85
N ILE A 81 -2.71 1.13 11.48
CA ILE A 81 -3.11 1.12 10.06
C ILE A 81 -2.68 2.43 9.38
N LEU A 82 -2.90 3.57 10.03
CA LEU A 82 -2.53 4.87 9.47
C LEU A 82 -1.02 5.00 9.33
N GLU A 83 -0.23 4.58 10.31
CA GLU A 83 1.23 4.53 10.22
C GLU A 83 1.69 3.69 9.02
N SER A 84 1.05 2.54 8.79
CA SER A 84 1.38 1.67 7.66
C SER A 84 1.06 2.32 6.31
N ILE A 85 -0.06 3.07 6.23
CA ILE A 85 -0.45 3.81 5.03
C ILE A 85 0.53 4.96 4.76
N GLU A 86 0.90 5.73 5.79
CA GLU A 86 1.87 6.83 5.67
C GLU A 86 3.23 6.32 5.19
N GLN A 87 3.74 5.24 5.78
CA GLN A 87 5.00 4.61 5.33
C GLN A 87 4.94 4.17 3.87
N LEU A 88 3.81 3.61 3.44
CA LEU A 88 3.60 3.25 2.04
C LEU A 88 3.66 4.47 1.12
N VAL A 89 2.94 5.53 1.47
CA VAL A 89 2.92 6.79 0.72
C VAL A 89 4.34 7.36 0.60
N ASP A 90 5.10 7.38 1.69
CA ASP A 90 6.48 7.87 1.70
C ASP A 90 7.40 7.05 0.79
N ILE A 91 7.33 5.72 0.85
CA ILE A 91 8.17 4.84 0.02
C ILE A 91 7.82 5.01 -1.45
N VAL A 92 6.52 4.98 -1.78
CA VAL A 92 6.07 5.11 -3.16
C VAL A 92 6.49 6.46 -3.72
N THR A 93 6.22 7.55 -2.98
CA THR A 93 6.54 8.92 -3.40
C THR A 93 8.03 9.10 -3.63
N SER A 94 8.87 8.70 -2.66
CA SER A 94 10.33 8.87 -2.69
C SER A 94 11.06 7.95 -3.67
N THR A 95 10.42 6.86 -4.11
CA THR A 95 11.04 5.88 -5.01
C THR A 95 10.88 6.28 -6.47
N SER A 96 12.01 6.36 -7.19
CA SER A 96 12.03 6.49 -8.65
C SER A 96 11.78 5.13 -9.30
N LEU A 97 10.67 4.97 -10.02
CA LEU A 97 10.35 3.71 -10.70
C LEU A 97 11.16 3.50 -12.01
N ASP A 98 11.94 4.49 -12.42
CA ASP A 98 12.93 4.31 -13.48
C ASP A 98 14.10 3.45 -12.99
N GLU A 99 14.48 3.61 -11.72
CA GLU A 99 15.62 2.93 -11.10
C GLU A 99 15.21 1.69 -10.28
N TYR A 100 13.99 1.69 -9.77
CA TYR A 100 13.47 0.64 -8.89
C TYR A 100 12.17 0.05 -9.43
N GLU A 101 11.88 -1.18 -9.03
CA GLU A 101 10.55 -1.79 -9.16
C GLU A 101 9.90 -1.84 -7.78
N LEU A 102 8.63 -1.45 -7.71
CA LEU A 102 7.81 -1.61 -6.50
C LEU A 102 6.73 -2.65 -6.78
N SER A 103 6.69 -3.69 -5.96
CA SER A 103 5.69 -4.74 -6.01
C SER A 103 5.24 -5.13 -4.61
N THR A 104 4.16 -5.88 -4.53
CA THR A 104 3.56 -6.31 -3.27
C THR A 104 3.26 -7.80 -3.34
N GLY A 105 3.44 -8.51 -2.23
CA GLY A 105 3.30 -9.96 -2.15
C GLY A 105 3.50 -10.53 -0.76
#